data_AF-A0A4Q0TWV8-F1
#
_entry.id   AF-A0A4Q0TWV8-F1
#
_cell.length_a   1.000
_cell.length_b   1.000
_cell.length_c   1.000
_cell.angle_alpha   90.00
_cell.angle_beta   90.00
_cell.angle_gamma   90.00
#
_symmetry.space_group_name_H-M   'P 1'
#
loop_
_entity.id
_entity.type
_entity.pdbx_description
1 polymer ?
#
loop_
_entity_poly.entity_id
_entity_poly.type
_entity_poly.pdbx_seq_one_letter_code
_entity_poly.pdbx_strand_id
1 'polypeptide(L)'
;MKISVIIPCFNQGKYLAETLDSVVMQTFSDWECIIINDGSIDNSENVALSYVEKDPRFHYICQKNQGVCIARNRGIAMAQGEYILCLDGDDKISRNFLECMYPILDEEQSVKVVTSTVVQFGKIHRVIPSTDYSLEKLMGRNLFVITSMFRKVDFEKTEGFNENMAKGLEDWDFWLSMLEFGGEVVCAKQAIFYYRIRGYSRNKSISEDYYSLLRKTIYENHKHLFSTVFFNPKYSFEYYLIAKSYEYKLGKLLFRPIRFLYDLF
;
A
#
# COMPACT_ATOMS: atom_id res chain seq x y z
N MET A 1 -19.81 8.00 6.21
CA MET A 1 -18.43 7.71 6.64
C MET A 1 -17.49 8.34 5.65
N LYS A 2 -16.47 9.07 6.09
CA LYS A 2 -15.47 9.66 5.19
C LYS A 2 -14.32 8.70 4.90
N ILE A 3 -13.86 7.95 5.90
CA ILE A 3 -12.71 7.04 5.77
C ILE A 3 -13.11 5.61 6.17
N SER A 4 -12.76 4.62 5.36
CA SER A 4 -12.82 3.21 5.74
C SER A 4 -11.40 2.66 5.97
N VAL A 5 -11.14 2.21 7.19
CA VAL A 5 -9.91 1.49 7.53
C VAL A 5 -10.13 -0.01 7.29
N ILE A 6 -9.31 -0.61 6.44
CA ILE A 6 -9.43 -2.03 6.07
C ILE A 6 -8.30 -2.81 6.73
N ILE A 7 -8.68 -3.75 7.61
CA ILE A 7 -7.72 -4.55 8.39
C ILE A 7 -7.86 -6.02 8.03
N PRO A 8 -7.04 -6.56 7.09
CA PRO A 8 -6.92 -7.99 6.91
C PRO A 8 -6.21 -8.60 8.12
N CYS A 9 -6.74 -9.71 8.63
CA CYS A 9 -6.24 -10.38 9.81
C CYS A 9 -6.17 -11.90 9.61
N PHE A 10 -4.97 -12.47 9.82
CA PHE A 10 -4.77 -13.93 9.84
C PHE A 10 -3.74 -14.30 10.91
N ASN A 11 -4.19 -14.95 11.98
CA ASN A 11 -3.38 -15.35 13.13
C ASN A 11 -2.57 -14.19 13.75
N GLN A 12 -3.24 -13.07 14.02
CA GLN A 12 -2.65 -11.85 14.58
C GLN A 12 -3.19 -11.52 15.97
N GLY A 13 -3.78 -12.47 16.70
CA GLY A 13 -4.50 -12.17 17.94
C GLY A 13 -3.61 -11.60 19.06
N LYS A 14 -2.29 -11.78 18.95
CA LYS A 14 -1.29 -11.12 19.82
C LYS A 14 -1.16 -9.61 19.58
N TYR A 15 -1.38 -9.14 18.36
CA TYR A 15 -1.09 -7.76 17.94
C TYR A 15 -2.35 -6.97 17.60
N LEU A 16 -3.42 -7.65 17.21
CA LEU A 16 -4.63 -7.03 16.69
C LEU A 16 -5.23 -5.98 17.63
N ALA A 17 -5.24 -6.22 18.95
CA ALA A 17 -5.74 -5.25 19.92
C ALA A 17 -4.98 -3.91 19.84
N GLU A 18 -3.64 -3.94 19.73
CA GLU A 18 -2.83 -2.72 19.61
C GLU A 18 -3.10 -1.99 18.28
N THR A 19 -3.37 -2.73 17.21
CA THR A 19 -3.78 -2.16 15.92
C THR A 19 -5.14 -1.47 16.04
N LEU A 20 -6.14 -2.15 16.59
CA LEU A 20 -7.50 -1.62 16.73
C LEU A 20 -7.56 -0.43 17.69
N ASP A 21 -6.83 -0.47 18.80
CA ASP A 21 -6.68 0.67 19.72
C ASP A 21 -6.14 1.91 18.99
N SER A 22 -5.20 1.73 18.06
CA SER A 22 -4.67 2.86 17.28
C SER A 22 -5.69 3.50 16.34
N VAL A 23 -6.68 2.73 15.88
CA VAL A 23 -7.83 3.24 15.10
C VAL A 23 -8.84 3.93 16.03
N VAL A 24 -9.16 3.32 17.17
CA VAL A 24 -10.06 3.92 18.19
C VAL A 24 -9.56 5.30 18.63
N MET A 25 -8.24 5.45 18.80
CA MET A 25 -7.63 6.67 19.29
C MET A 25 -7.57 7.82 18.27
N GLN A 26 -7.99 7.62 17.01
CA GLN A 26 -7.94 8.66 15.99
C GLN A 26 -8.68 9.94 16.41
N THR A 27 -8.05 11.10 16.20
CA THR A 27 -8.66 12.41 16.46
C THR A 27 -9.77 12.75 15.46
N PHE A 28 -9.63 12.30 14.21
CA PHE A 28 -10.71 12.33 13.23
C PHE A 28 -11.77 11.28 13.58
N SER A 29 -13.04 11.65 13.55
CA SER A 29 -14.14 10.81 14.07
C SER A 29 -15.00 10.12 13.01
N ASP A 30 -15.03 10.64 11.77
CA ASP A 30 -15.89 10.15 10.67
C ASP A 30 -15.25 8.99 9.90
N TRP A 31 -15.05 7.88 10.60
CA TRP A 31 -14.46 6.65 10.05
C TRP A 31 -15.26 5.40 10.42
N GLU A 32 -15.10 4.37 9.59
CA GLU A 32 -15.42 2.98 9.92
C GLU A 32 -14.16 2.11 9.82
N CYS A 33 -14.18 0.95 10.46
CA CYS A 33 -13.10 -0.02 10.41
C CYS A 33 -13.65 -1.41 10.07
N ILE A 34 -13.22 -1.97 8.95
CA ILE A 34 -13.66 -3.27 8.47
C ILE A 34 -12.53 -4.28 8.71
N ILE A 35 -12.75 -5.18 9.65
CA ILE A 35 -11.84 -6.27 10.02
C ILE A 35 -12.21 -7.50 9.19
N ILE A 36 -11.28 -7.95 8.36
CA ILE A 36 -11.43 -9.17 7.55
C ILE A 36 -10.60 -10.29 8.18
N ASN A 37 -11.24 -11.15 8.97
CA ASN A 37 -10.59 -12.36 9.48
C ASN A 37 -10.52 -13.42 8.37
N ASP A 38 -9.32 -13.63 7.85
CA ASP A 38 -9.01 -14.53 6.75
C ASP A 38 -8.76 -15.97 7.25
N GLY A 39 -9.66 -16.46 8.12
CA GLY A 39 -9.65 -17.84 8.61
C GLY A 39 -8.65 -18.12 9.73
N SER A 40 -8.44 -17.16 10.64
CA SER A 40 -7.58 -17.34 11.81
C SER A 40 -8.03 -18.51 12.70
N ILE A 41 -7.06 -19.20 13.30
CA ILE A 41 -7.28 -20.30 14.26
C ILE A 41 -6.83 -19.94 15.68
N ASP A 42 -6.24 -18.75 15.86
CA ASP A 42 -5.86 -18.20 17.16
C ASP A 42 -6.98 -17.34 17.76
N ASN A 43 -6.66 -16.52 18.77
CA ASN A 43 -7.64 -15.65 19.41
C ASN A 43 -8.00 -14.37 18.63
N SER A 44 -7.64 -14.24 17.35
CA SER A 44 -7.92 -13.04 16.54
C SER A 44 -9.41 -12.71 16.45
N GLU A 45 -10.27 -13.72 16.28
CA GLU A 45 -11.73 -13.54 16.19
C GLU A 45 -12.30 -12.94 17.48
N ASN A 46 -11.94 -13.51 18.64
CA ASN A 46 -12.38 -13.01 19.94
C ASN A 46 -11.94 -11.57 20.19
N VAL A 47 -10.71 -11.22 19.79
CA VAL A 47 -10.23 -9.84 19.87
C VAL A 47 -11.10 -8.94 18.99
N ALA A 48 -11.27 -9.26 17.71
CA ALA A 48 -12.05 -8.42 16.78
C ALA A 48 -13.50 -8.20 17.24
N LEU A 49 -14.19 -9.28 17.65
CA LEU A 49 -15.58 -9.21 18.12
C LEU A 49 -15.72 -8.32 19.36
N SER A 50 -14.74 -8.33 20.27
CA SER A 50 -14.77 -7.46 21.44
C SER A 50 -14.71 -5.96 21.13
N TYR A 51 -14.21 -5.56 19.95
CA TYR A 51 -14.24 -4.16 19.49
C TYR A 51 -15.57 -3.83 18.81
N VAL A 52 -16.12 -4.75 18.02
CA VAL A 52 -17.45 -4.60 17.40
C VAL A 52 -18.53 -4.41 18.47
N GLU A 53 -18.44 -5.14 19.59
CA GLU A 53 -19.36 -4.99 20.73
C GLU A 53 -19.26 -3.62 21.43
N LYS A 54 -18.08 -2.98 21.39
CA LYS A 54 -17.80 -1.73 22.13
C LYS A 54 -18.02 -0.48 21.29
N ASP A 55 -17.81 -0.57 19.98
CA ASP A 55 -17.84 0.58 19.09
C ASP A 55 -18.46 0.20 17.73
N PRO A 56 -19.64 0.77 17.38
CA PRO A 56 -20.40 0.38 16.20
C PRO A 56 -19.73 0.77 14.87
N ARG A 57 -18.63 1.54 14.91
CA ARG A 57 -17.81 1.85 13.73
C ARG A 57 -16.96 0.66 13.29
N PHE A 58 -16.81 -0.38 14.12
CA PHE A 58 -16.13 -1.60 13.73
C PHE A 58 -17.09 -2.60 13.11
N HIS A 59 -16.67 -3.18 12.00
CA HIS A 59 -17.37 -4.23 11.27
C HIS A 59 -16.47 -5.45 11.18
N TYR A 60 -17.04 -6.62 11.44
CA TYR A 60 -16.31 -7.89 11.39
C TYR A 60 -16.84 -8.76 10.26
N ILE A 61 -15.92 -9.30 9.46
CA ILE A 61 -16.22 -10.24 8.40
C ILE A 61 -15.24 -11.40 8.51
N CYS A 62 -15.76 -12.62 8.57
CA CYS A 62 -14.96 -13.85 8.56
C CYS A 62 -15.03 -14.53 7.19
N GLN A 63 -13.94 -15.16 6.80
CA GLN A 63 -13.84 -15.97 5.58
C GLN A 63 -12.88 -17.14 5.75
N LYS A 64 -12.96 -18.11 4.84
CA LYS A 64 -11.89 -19.12 4.73
C LYS A 64 -10.62 -18.42 4.25
N ASN A 65 -9.45 -18.87 4.71
CA ASN A 65 -8.18 -18.30 4.28
C ASN A 65 -8.05 -18.32 2.75
N GLN A 66 -7.97 -17.12 2.19
CA GLN A 66 -7.86 -16.83 0.76
C GLN A 66 -6.69 -15.88 0.45
N GLY A 67 -5.98 -15.40 1.47
CA GLY A 67 -4.83 -14.53 1.32
C GLY A 67 -5.17 -13.04 1.39
N VAL A 68 -4.12 -12.24 1.60
CA VAL A 68 -4.22 -10.80 1.91
C VAL A 68 -4.88 -9.99 0.78
N CYS A 69 -4.63 -10.33 -0.49
CA CYS A 69 -5.21 -9.61 -1.63
C CYS A 69 -6.73 -9.72 -1.63
N ILE A 70 -7.26 -10.94 -1.51
CA ILE A 70 -8.71 -11.21 -1.47
C ILE A 70 -9.32 -10.56 -0.23
N ALA A 71 -8.66 -10.66 0.93
CA ALA A 71 -9.14 -10.03 2.16
C ALA A 71 -9.27 -8.49 2.00
N ARG A 72 -8.26 -7.82 1.43
CA ARG A 72 -8.31 -6.37 1.18
C ARG A 72 -9.37 -6.00 0.15
N ASN A 73 -9.43 -6.69 -0.99
CA ASN A 73 -10.46 -6.44 -2.01
C ASN A 73 -11.87 -6.56 -1.43
N ARG A 74 -12.12 -7.61 -0.62
CA ARG A 74 -13.41 -7.80 0.04
C ARG A 74 -13.72 -6.67 1.03
N GLY A 75 -12.74 -6.24 1.83
CA GLY A 75 -12.91 -5.12 2.74
C GLY A 75 -13.24 -3.82 2.01
N ILE A 76 -12.52 -3.52 0.93
CA ILE A 76 -12.74 -2.31 0.12
C ILE A 76 -14.10 -2.35 -0.59
N ALA A 77 -14.52 -3.52 -1.08
CA ALA A 77 -15.85 -3.68 -1.68
C ALA A 77 -16.98 -3.36 -0.70
N MET A 78 -16.79 -3.68 0.59
CA MET A 78 -17.76 -3.41 1.66
C MET A 78 -17.64 -2.01 2.26
N ALA A 79 -16.58 -1.27 1.94
CA ALA A 79 -16.32 0.07 2.46
C ALA A 79 -17.38 1.08 2.03
N GLN A 80 -17.86 1.89 2.96
CA GLN A 80 -18.77 3.02 2.73
C GLN A 80 -18.05 4.37 2.68
N GLY A 81 -16.79 4.41 3.12
CA GLY A 81 -15.92 5.57 3.09
C GLY A 81 -15.51 5.98 1.68
N GLU A 82 -15.38 7.29 1.49
CA GLU A 82 -14.86 7.90 0.27
C GLU A 82 -13.35 7.64 0.12
N TYR A 83 -12.64 7.63 1.24
CA TYR A 83 -11.21 7.30 1.30
C TYR A 83 -10.99 5.95 1.95
N ILE A 84 -9.99 5.24 1.45
CA ILE A 84 -9.59 3.92 1.92
C ILE A 84 -8.21 4.02 2.56
N LEU A 85 -8.04 3.37 3.70
CA LEU A 85 -6.75 3.13 4.33
C LEU A 85 -6.62 1.64 4.64
N CYS A 86 -5.67 0.95 4.02
CA CYS A 86 -5.33 -0.42 4.41
C CYS A 86 -4.36 -0.39 5.59
N LEU A 87 -4.64 -1.14 6.65
CA LEU A 87 -3.77 -1.25 7.84
C LEU A 87 -3.62 -2.71 8.23
N ASP A 88 -2.40 -3.23 8.21
CA ASP A 88 -2.15 -4.62 8.59
C ASP A 88 -2.38 -4.85 10.09
N GLY A 89 -3.01 -5.98 10.45
CA GLY A 89 -3.45 -6.30 11.82
C GLY A 89 -2.34 -6.55 12.85
N ASP A 90 -1.08 -6.29 12.51
CA ASP A 90 0.05 -6.25 13.45
C ASP A 90 0.78 -4.90 13.51
N ASP A 91 0.33 -3.90 12.77
CA ASP A 91 0.90 -2.55 12.77
C ASP A 91 0.01 -1.54 13.48
N LYS A 92 0.44 -0.27 13.59
CA LYS A 92 -0.39 0.79 14.20
C LYS A 92 -0.11 2.15 13.59
N ILE A 93 -1.04 3.08 13.79
CA ILE A 93 -0.97 4.46 13.28
C ILE A 93 -0.96 5.49 14.42
N SER A 94 -0.41 6.68 14.19
CA SER A 94 -0.42 7.78 15.16
C SER A 94 -1.83 8.33 15.37
N ARG A 95 -2.06 8.98 16.52
CA ARG A 95 -3.37 9.51 16.93
C ARG A 95 -4.00 10.49 15.91
N ASN A 96 -3.17 11.24 15.21
CA ASN A 96 -3.54 12.25 14.22
C ASN A 96 -3.50 11.73 12.78
N PHE A 97 -3.30 10.42 12.57
CA PHE A 97 -2.98 9.88 11.24
C PHE A 97 -4.08 10.19 10.21
N LEU A 98 -5.34 9.89 10.53
CA LEU A 98 -6.46 10.14 9.60
C LEU A 98 -6.64 11.63 9.31
N GLU A 99 -6.61 12.47 10.35
CA GLU A 99 -6.67 13.94 10.30
C GLU A 99 -5.61 14.54 9.37
N CYS A 100 -4.38 14.02 9.40
CA CYS A 100 -3.29 14.54 8.58
C CYS A 100 -3.35 14.08 7.11
N MET A 101 -4.05 12.97 6.82
CA MET A 101 -4.00 12.32 5.51
C MET A 101 -5.17 12.74 4.63
N TYR A 102 -6.39 12.77 5.17
CA TYR A 102 -7.59 12.98 4.37
C TYR A 102 -7.68 14.37 3.70
N PRO A 103 -7.30 15.51 4.34
CA PRO A 103 -7.50 16.82 3.74
C PRO A 103 -6.69 16.98 2.46
N ILE A 104 -5.51 16.36 2.39
CA ILE A 104 -4.66 16.39 1.21
C ILE A 104 -5.35 15.75 -0.01
N LEU A 105 -6.10 14.65 0.20
CA LEU A 105 -6.90 14.04 -0.87
C LEU A 105 -8.21 14.80 -1.12
N ASP A 106 -8.77 15.47 -0.12
CA ASP A 106 -10.02 16.23 -0.31
C ASP A 106 -9.76 17.51 -1.13
N GLU A 107 -8.65 18.20 -0.84
CA GLU A 107 -8.29 19.48 -1.45
C GLU A 107 -7.70 19.35 -2.86
N GLU A 108 -6.90 18.30 -3.12
CA GLU A 108 -6.12 18.19 -4.37
C GLU A 108 -6.44 16.93 -5.17
N GLN A 109 -7.25 17.07 -6.23
CA GLN A 109 -7.67 15.95 -7.09
C GLN A 109 -6.52 15.32 -7.89
N SER A 110 -5.43 16.06 -8.10
CA SER A 110 -4.20 15.57 -8.73
C SER A 110 -3.46 14.56 -7.87
N VAL A 111 -3.60 14.63 -6.54
CA VAL A 111 -3.00 13.68 -5.59
C VAL A 111 -3.82 12.40 -5.59
N LYS A 112 -3.19 11.27 -5.88
CA LYS A 112 -3.84 9.95 -5.94
C LYS A 112 -3.56 9.10 -4.71
N VAL A 113 -2.41 9.30 -4.10
CA VAL A 113 -2.00 8.58 -2.89
C VAL A 113 -1.40 9.56 -1.90
N VAL A 114 -1.84 9.49 -0.65
CA VAL A 114 -1.16 10.15 0.45
C VAL A 114 -0.48 9.08 1.30
N THR A 115 0.83 9.18 1.44
CA THR A 115 1.62 8.29 2.29
C THR A 115 2.06 9.01 3.57
N SER A 116 2.76 8.31 4.45
CA SER A 116 3.11 8.78 5.79
C SER A 116 4.58 8.58 6.12
N THR A 117 5.01 9.17 7.23
CA THR A 117 6.33 8.86 7.80
C THR A 117 6.30 7.47 8.41
N VAL A 118 7.27 6.62 8.05
CA VAL A 118 7.31 5.23 8.52
C VAL A 118 8.32 5.09 9.66
N VAL A 119 7.88 4.56 10.79
CA VAL A 119 8.73 4.23 11.94
C VAL A 119 8.69 2.74 12.18
N GLN A 120 9.81 2.07 11.97
CA GLN A 120 9.96 0.67 12.37
C GLN A 120 10.03 0.58 13.89
N PHE A 121 9.30 -0.36 14.49
CA PHE A 121 9.30 -0.62 15.93
C PHE A 121 9.30 -2.11 16.27
N GLY A 122 9.40 -2.47 17.55
CA GLY A 122 9.52 -3.85 18.01
C GLY A 122 10.98 -4.25 18.20
N LYS A 123 11.53 -5.12 17.34
CA LYS A 123 12.94 -5.53 17.44
C LYS A 123 13.95 -4.44 17.08
N ILE A 124 13.52 -3.45 16.32
CA ILE A 124 14.33 -2.29 15.93
C ILE A 124 13.51 -1.02 16.12
N HIS A 125 14.18 0.11 16.29
CA HIS A 125 13.56 1.42 16.23
C HIS A 125 14.27 2.25 15.17
N ARG A 126 13.57 2.59 14.08
CA ARG A 126 14.18 3.32 12.96
C ARG A 126 13.13 4.13 12.19
N VAL A 127 13.40 5.41 12.03
CA VAL A 127 12.65 6.26 11.08
C VAL A 127 13.14 5.96 9.67
N ILE A 128 12.22 5.63 8.77
CA ILE A 128 12.51 5.44 7.36
C ILE A 128 12.32 6.79 6.66
N PRO A 129 13.34 7.29 5.94
CA PRO A 129 13.20 8.55 5.22
C PRO A 129 12.14 8.42 4.12
N SER A 130 11.32 9.47 3.98
CA SER A 130 10.40 9.58 2.85
C SER A 130 11.20 9.55 1.55
N THR A 131 10.69 8.83 0.54
CA THR A 131 11.29 8.80 -0.79
C THR A 131 10.50 9.70 -1.72
N ASP A 132 11.19 10.55 -2.49
CA ASP A 132 10.53 11.35 -3.52
C ASP A 132 9.93 10.44 -4.59
N TYR A 133 8.64 10.62 -4.85
CA TYR A 133 7.89 9.88 -5.84
C TYR A 133 8.28 10.29 -7.26
N SER A 134 8.37 9.29 -8.12
CA SER A 134 8.11 9.41 -9.56
C SER A 134 7.64 8.05 -10.04
N LEU A 135 6.81 8.02 -11.08
CA LEU A 135 6.31 6.77 -11.64
C LEU A 135 7.46 5.86 -12.05
N GLU A 136 8.54 6.40 -12.65
CA GLU A 136 9.69 5.58 -13.05
C GLU A 136 10.44 4.98 -11.86
N LYS A 137 10.53 5.70 -10.73
CA LYS A 137 11.11 5.14 -9.50
C LYS A 137 10.24 4.03 -8.93
N LEU A 138 8.91 4.20 -8.99
CA LEU A 138 7.96 3.19 -8.55
C LEU A 138 8.05 1.94 -9.41
N MET A 139 8.20 2.08 -10.73
CA MET A 139 8.44 0.95 -11.64
C MET A 139 9.72 0.17 -11.30
N GLY A 140 10.71 0.81 -10.67
CA GLY A 140 11.95 0.13 -10.29
C GLY A 140 11.95 -0.52 -8.91
N ARG A 141 11.17 0.03 -7.97
CA ARG A 141 11.01 -0.51 -6.62
C ARG A 141 9.75 0.06 -5.97
N ASN A 142 9.19 -0.67 -5.01
CA ASN A 142 8.15 -0.11 -4.16
C ASN A 142 8.70 1.08 -3.34
N LEU A 143 7.96 2.19 -3.31
CA LEU A 143 8.41 3.45 -2.70
C LEU A 143 7.71 3.79 -1.39
N PHE A 144 6.50 3.28 -1.18
CA PHE A 144 5.68 3.61 -0.03
C PHE A 144 4.89 2.40 0.45
N VAL A 145 4.49 2.47 1.71
CA VAL A 145 3.83 1.38 2.43
C VAL A 145 2.37 1.25 2.02
N ILE A 146 1.81 0.06 2.21
CA ILE A 146 0.38 -0.16 2.01
C ILE A 146 -0.49 0.78 2.85
N THR A 147 -0.03 1.16 4.04
CA THR A 147 -0.67 2.14 4.94
C THR A 147 -0.54 3.56 4.41
N SER A 148 -1.06 3.75 3.21
CA SER A 148 -1.22 4.99 2.47
C SER A 148 -2.69 5.12 2.09
N MET A 149 -3.21 6.34 2.09
CA MET A 149 -4.61 6.63 1.85
C MET A 149 -4.84 6.93 0.36
N PHE A 150 -5.97 6.48 -0.18
CA PHE A 150 -6.39 6.73 -1.55
C PHE A 150 -7.92 6.87 -1.63
N ARG A 151 -8.44 7.43 -2.73
CA ARG A 151 -9.88 7.51 -2.96
C ARG A 151 -10.41 6.17 -3.45
N LYS A 152 -11.56 5.75 -2.93
CA LYS A 152 -12.24 4.54 -3.39
C LYS A 152 -12.55 4.59 -4.89
N VAL A 153 -12.94 5.76 -5.40
CA VAL A 153 -13.23 5.96 -6.84
C VAL A 153 -11.99 5.81 -7.74
N ASP A 154 -10.78 6.02 -7.21
CA ASP A 154 -9.56 5.76 -7.97
C ASP A 154 -9.20 4.26 -7.92
N PHE A 155 -9.45 3.58 -6.80
CA PHE A 155 -9.33 2.11 -6.69
C PHE A 155 -10.28 1.38 -7.65
N GLU A 156 -11.52 1.84 -7.79
CA GLU A 156 -12.54 1.24 -8.68
C GLU A 156 -12.18 1.30 -10.18
N LYS A 157 -11.17 2.10 -10.55
CA LYS A 157 -10.62 2.14 -11.92
C LYS A 157 -9.53 1.09 -12.15
N THR A 158 -9.13 0.37 -11.11
CA THR A 158 -8.11 -0.69 -11.13
C THR A 158 -8.76 -2.06 -10.99
N GLU A 159 -7.98 -3.13 -11.22
CA GLU A 159 -8.41 -4.49 -10.88
C GLU A 159 -8.31 -4.81 -9.36
N GLY A 160 -7.91 -3.83 -8.55
CA GLY A 160 -7.67 -3.99 -7.11
C GLY A 160 -6.36 -4.72 -6.82
N PHE A 161 -6.29 -5.42 -5.68
CA PHE A 161 -5.13 -6.24 -5.33
C PHE A 161 -5.13 -7.54 -6.14
N ASN A 162 -4.11 -7.75 -6.96
CA ASN A 162 -4.04 -8.92 -7.82
C ASN A 162 -3.77 -10.22 -7.03
N GLU A 163 -4.60 -11.23 -7.22
CA GLU A 163 -4.48 -12.53 -6.54
C GLU A 163 -3.22 -13.29 -6.97
N ASN A 164 -2.69 -13.02 -8.17
CA ASN A 164 -1.43 -13.61 -8.62
C ASN A 164 -0.21 -13.13 -7.81
N MET A 165 -0.37 -12.03 -7.04
CA MET A 165 0.61 -11.47 -6.12
C MET A 165 0.40 -11.88 -4.65
N ALA A 166 -0.51 -12.81 -4.34
CA ALA A 166 -0.87 -13.18 -2.97
C ALA A 166 0.31 -13.67 -2.09
N LYS A 167 1.44 -14.03 -2.71
CA LYS A 167 2.65 -14.52 -2.04
C LYS A 167 3.70 -13.42 -1.77
N GLY A 168 3.43 -12.17 -2.13
CA GLY A 168 4.22 -11.00 -1.78
C GLY A 168 4.33 -9.97 -2.90
N LEU A 169 4.73 -8.75 -2.54
CA LEU A 169 4.80 -7.58 -3.43
C LEU A 169 3.45 -7.14 -4.02
N GLU A 170 2.35 -7.56 -3.39
CA GLU A 170 1.00 -7.20 -3.78
C GLU A 170 0.70 -5.70 -3.62
N ASP A 171 1.37 -5.06 -2.67
CA ASP A 171 1.29 -3.61 -2.47
C ASP A 171 1.96 -2.87 -3.62
N TRP A 172 3.10 -3.35 -4.09
CA TRP A 172 3.82 -2.75 -5.22
C TRP A 172 3.04 -2.84 -6.52
N ASP A 173 2.49 -4.01 -6.84
CA ASP A 173 1.61 -4.23 -7.98
C ASP A 173 0.40 -3.28 -7.95
N PHE A 174 -0.29 -3.23 -6.81
CA PHE A 174 -1.42 -2.34 -6.61
C PHE A 174 -1.07 -0.85 -6.82
N TRP A 175 0.08 -0.40 -6.30
CA TRP A 175 0.50 0.99 -6.47
C TRP A 175 0.81 1.35 -7.92
N LEU A 176 1.30 0.39 -8.72
CA LEU A 176 1.48 0.60 -10.15
C LEU A 176 0.13 0.76 -10.86
N SER A 177 -0.88 -0.06 -10.55
CA SER A 177 -2.25 0.12 -11.07
C SER A 177 -2.85 1.48 -10.70
N MET A 178 -2.70 1.90 -9.43
CA MET A 178 -3.24 3.18 -8.95
C MET A 178 -2.65 4.41 -9.64
N LEU A 179 -1.44 4.30 -10.20
CA LEU A 179 -0.65 5.43 -10.71
C LEU A 179 -0.27 5.30 -12.18
N GLU A 180 -0.73 4.26 -12.89
CA GLU A 180 -0.37 4.02 -14.29
C GLU A 180 -0.85 5.14 -15.23
N PHE A 181 -1.95 5.80 -14.88
CA PHE A 181 -2.51 6.95 -15.61
C PHE A 181 -2.06 8.30 -15.05
N GLY A 182 -1.02 8.32 -14.21
CA GLY A 182 -0.46 9.51 -13.60
C GLY A 182 -1.15 9.92 -12.29
N GLY A 183 -0.73 11.08 -11.77
CA GLY A 183 -1.14 11.59 -10.46
C GLY A 183 0.03 11.70 -9.49
N GLU A 184 -0.18 12.50 -8.45
CA GLU A 184 0.83 12.82 -7.46
C GLU A 184 0.73 11.92 -6.23
N VAL A 185 1.88 11.72 -5.59
CA VAL A 185 1.97 11.07 -4.28
C VAL A 185 2.54 12.05 -3.28
N VAL A 186 1.78 12.34 -2.22
CA VAL A 186 2.16 13.29 -1.19
C VAL A 186 2.46 12.57 0.11
N CYS A 187 3.53 12.94 0.81
CA CYS A 187 3.84 12.43 2.13
C CYS A 187 3.32 13.38 3.22
N ALA A 188 2.31 12.96 3.98
CA ALA A 188 1.84 13.65 5.17
C ALA A 188 2.87 13.44 6.31
N LYS A 189 3.85 14.33 6.39
CA LYS A 189 5.00 14.18 7.31
C LYS A 189 4.62 14.10 8.79
N GLN A 190 3.44 14.59 9.17
CA GLN A 190 2.93 14.59 10.54
C GLN A 190 2.16 13.30 10.89
N ALA A 191 1.76 12.52 9.88
CA ALA A 191 1.17 11.19 10.07
C ALA A 191 2.30 10.16 10.23
N ILE A 192 2.23 9.33 11.26
CA ILE A 192 3.23 8.29 11.51
C ILE A 192 2.59 6.91 11.41
N PHE A 193 3.07 6.11 10.47
CA PHE A 193 2.81 4.68 10.41
C PHE A 193 3.91 3.94 11.18
N TYR A 194 3.51 3.16 12.18
CA TYR A 194 4.40 2.32 12.95
C TYR A 194 4.40 0.91 12.38
N TYR A 195 5.50 0.51 11.73
CA TYR A 195 5.68 -0.80 11.10
C TYR A 195 6.41 -1.77 12.05
N ARG A 196 5.77 -2.87 12.42
CA ARG A 196 6.28 -3.80 13.42
C ARG A 196 7.27 -4.79 12.81
N ILE A 197 8.49 -4.79 13.34
CA ILE A 197 9.50 -5.77 12.95
C ILE A 197 9.44 -6.99 13.86
N ARG A 198 8.89 -8.07 13.29
CA ARG A 198 8.75 -9.39 13.91
C ARG A 198 10.00 -10.26 13.67
N GLY A 199 10.12 -11.34 14.45
CA GLY A 199 11.21 -12.32 14.29
C GLY A 199 11.12 -13.13 12.99
N TYR A 200 9.90 -13.35 12.52
CA TYR A 200 9.58 -13.94 11.23
C TYR A 200 8.75 -12.93 10.44
N SER A 201 9.10 -12.70 9.17
CA SER A 201 8.39 -11.80 8.26
C SER A 201 8.20 -12.54 6.94
N ARG A 202 7.00 -12.45 6.35
CA ARG A 202 6.68 -13.06 5.05
C ARG A 202 7.72 -12.70 3.98
N ASN A 203 8.14 -11.44 3.95
CA ASN A 203 9.11 -10.96 2.97
C ASN A 203 10.54 -11.48 3.22
N LYS A 204 10.92 -11.77 4.48
CA LYS A 204 12.23 -12.34 4.81
C LYS A 204 12.32 -13.84 4.49
N SER A 205 11.19 -14.52 4.31
CA SER A 205 11.14 -15.94 3.93
C SER A 205 11.11 -16.16 2.42
N ILE A 206 11.07 -15.11 1.60
CA ILE A 206 11.09 -15.21 0.14
C ILE A 206 12.53 -15.50 -0.33
N SER A 207 12.73 -16.58 -1.09
CA SER A 207 14.01 -16.85 -1.75
C SER A 207 14.29 -15.84 -2.86
N GLU A 208 15.55 -15.62 -3.21
CA GLU A 208 15.93 -14.71 -4.30
C GLU A 208 15.30 -15.10 -5.65
N ASP A 209 15.22 -16.40 -5.94
CA ASP A 209 14.55 -16.93 -7.13
C ASP A 209 13.06 -16.57 -7.14
N TYR A 210 12.40 -16.73 -5.99
CA TYR A 210 10.98 -16.43 -5.87
C TYR A 210 10.70 -14.93 -5.93
N TYR A 211 11.58 -14.10 -5.34
CA TYR A 211 11.54 -12.65 -5.48
C TYR A 211 11.65 -12.24 -6.96
N SER A 212 12.56 -12.87 -7.71
CA SER A 212 12.73 -12.62 -9.14
C SER A 212 11.47 -13.01 -9.94
N LEU A 213 10.79 -14.09 -9.56
CA LEU A 213 9.52 -14.49 -10.16
C LEU A 213 8.40 -13.48 -9.89
N LEU A 214 8.27 -12.98 -8.65
CA LEU A 214 7.28 -11.95 -8.31
C LEU A 214 7.51 -10.67 -9.10
N ARG A 215 8.76 -10.24 -9.26
CA ARG A 215 9.11 -9.09 -10.11
C ARG A 215 8.73 -9.33 -11.57
N LYS A 216 9.03 -10.52 -12.11
CA LYS A 216 8.57 -10.88 -13.45
C LYS A 216 7.05 -10.78 -13.56
N THR A 217 6.32 -11.22 -12.54
CA THR A 217 4.85 -11.17 -12.50
C THR A 217 4.34 -9.73 -12.54
N ILE A 218 4.90 -8.83 -11.72
CA ILE A 218 4.62 -7.38 -11.79
C ILE A 218 4.86 -6.83 -13.20
N TYR A 219 5.96 -7.21 -13.84
CA TYR A 219 6.21 -6.78 -15.20
C TYR A 219 5.13 -7.25 -16.18
N GLU A 220 4.70 -8.52 -16.11
CA GLU A 220 3.64 -9.03 -16.99
C GLU A 220 2.31 -8.34 -16.70
N ASN A 221 1.97 -8.08 -15.43
CA ASN A 221 0.76 -7.37 -15.02
C ASN A 221 0.72 -5.93 -15.57
N HIS A 222 1.87 -5.25 -15.65
CA HIS A 222 1.97 -3.85 -16.08
C HIS A 222 2.78 -3.67 -17.37
N LYS A 223 2.76 -4.64 -18.27
CA LYS A 223 3.63 -4.68 -19.46
C LYS A 223 3.55 -3.39 -20.31
N HIS A 224 2.34 -2.86 -20.47
CA HIS A 224 2.11 -1.61 -21.18
C HIS A 224 2.85 -0.45 -20.51
N LEU A 225 2.64 -0.25 -19.21
CA LEU A 225 3.32 0.79 -18.40
C LEU A 225 4.84 0.66 -18.47
N PHE A 226 5.39 -0.55 -18.37
CA PHE A 226 6.84 -0.75 -18.50
C PHE A 226 7.39 -0.36 -19.88
N SER A 227 6.62 -0.61 -20.94
CA SER A 227 7.03 -0.31 -22.31
C SER A 227 7.07 1.19 -22.63
N THR A 228 6.35 2.04 -21.89
CA THR A 228 6.36 3.50 -22.11
C THR A 228 7.66 4.16 -21.66
N VAL A 229 8.34 3.58 -20.66
CA VAL A 229 9.56 4.15 -20.05
C VAL A 229 10.82 3.37 -20.42
N PHE A 230 10.73 2.04 -20.52
CA PHE A 230 11.87 1.14 -20.63
C PHE A 230 11.89 0.36 -21.95
N PHE A 231 12.99 0.48 -22.68
CA PHE A 231 13.24 -0.33 -23.88
C PHE A 231 13.46 -1.83 -23.54
N ASN A 232 14.04 -2.12 -22.37
CA ASN A 232 14.15 -3.48 -21.84
C ASN A 232 13.76 -3.49 -20.35
N PRO A 233 12.69 -4.21 -19.97
CA PRO A 233 12.14 -4.20 -18.63
C PRO A 233 13.06 -4.79 -17.55
N LYS A 234 14.06 -5.60 -17.91
CA LYS A 234 15.04 -6.07 -16.92
C LYS A 234 15.79 -4.90 -16.26
N TYR A 235 15.93 -3.78 -16.98
CA TYR A 235 16.54 -2.56 -16.46
C TYR A 235 15.63 -1.78 -15.52
N SER A 236 14.30 -1.99 -15.53
CA SER A 236 13.44 -1.37 -14.51
C SER A 236 13.82 -1.90 -13.13
N PHE A 237 14.14 -3.18 -13.04
CA PHE A 237 14.52 -3.85 -11.82
C PHE A 237 15.94 -3.52 -11.33
N GLU A 238 16.78 -2.98 -12.21
CA GLU A 238 18.06 -2.36 -11.88
C GLU A 238 17.96 -0.82 -11.91
N TYR A 239 16.77 -0.26 -12.13
CA TYR A 239 16.58 1.15 -12.45
C TYR A 239 17.07 2.07 -11.36
N TYR A 240 17.05 1.66 -10.10
CA TYR A 240 17.62 2.49 -9.04
C TYR A 240 19.14 2.67 -9.17
N LEU A 241 19.84 1.63 -9.65
CA LEU A 241 21.27 1.66 -9.95
C LEU A 241 21.52 2.44 -11.26
N ILE A 242 20.68 2.22 -12.27
CA ILE A 242 20.79 2.86 -13.59
C ILE A 242 20.39 4.35 -13.54
N ALA A 243 19.32 4.73 -12.85
CA ALA A 243 18.85 6.13 -12.75
C ALA A 243 19.83 7.06 -12.03
N LYS A 244 20.73 6.49 -11.20
CA LYS A 244 21.87 7.20 -10.62
C LYS A 244 23.12 7.15 -11.50
N SER A 245 23.17 6.26 -12.48
CA SER A 245 24.30 6.12 -13.41
C SER A 245 24.39 7.31 -14.36
N TYR A 246 25.60 7.56 -14.82
CA TYR A 246 25.88 8.63 -15.78
C TYR A 246 25.25 8.32 -17.15
N GLU A 247 25.22 7.04 -17.56
CA GLU A 247 24.65 6.63 -18.85
C GLU A 247 23.14 6.91 -18.93
N TYR A 248 22.38 6.69 -17.85
CA TYR A 248 20.93 6.96 -17.87
C TYR A 248 20.61 8.44 -18.00
N LYS A 249 21.34 9.30 -17.27
CA LYS A 249 21.18 10.75 -17.36
C LYS A 249 21.48 11.25 -18.76
N LEU A 250 22.52 10.70 -19.39
CA LEU A 250 22.90 11.00 -20.76
C LEU A 250 21.85 10.50 -21.77
N GLY A 251 21.35 9.27 -21.59
CA GLY A 251 20.29 8.70 -22.43
C GLY A 251 18.97 9.49 -22.36
N LYS A 252 18.51 9.86 -21.16
CA LYS A 252 17.29 10.68 -21.00
C LYS A 252 17.42 12.04 -21.71
N LEU A 253 18.62 12.62 -21.73
CA LEU A 253 18.90 13.87 -22.45
C LEU A 253 18.88 13.66 -23.97
N LEU A 254 19.57 12.63 -24.47
CA LEU A 254 19.73 12.35 -25.90
C LEU A 254 18.42 11.93 -26.57
N PHE A 255 17.58 11.14 -25.89
CA PHE A 255 16.32 10.65 -26.43
C PHE A 255 15.12 11.57 -26.16
N ARG A 256 15.32 12.71 -25.50
CA ARG A 256 14.26 13.68 -25.19
C ARG A 256 13.50 14.20 -26.43
N PRO A 257 14.14 14.48 -27.59
CA PRO A 257 13.42 14.91 -28.79
C PRO A 257 12.55 13.80 -29.39
N ILE A 258 13.01 12.55 -29.31
CA ILE A 258 12.29 11.39 -29.84
C ILE A 258 11.06 11.06 -28.98
N ARG A 259 11.19 11.20 -27.66
CA ARG A 259 10.06 11.05 -26.72
C ARG A 259 8.99 12.11 -26.94
N PHE A 260 9.39 13.36 -27.15
CA PHE A 260 8.47 14.46 -27.47
C PHE A 260 7.67 14.23 -28.77
N LEU A 261 8.27 13.56 -29.76
CA LEU A 261 7.57 13.20 -31.01
C LEU A 261 6.58 12.04 -30.83
N TYR A 262 6.78 11.17 -29.83
CA TYR A 262 5.87 10.07 -29.52
C TYR A 262 4.60 10.54 -28.80
N ASP A 263 4.69 11.62 -28.00
CA ASP A 263 3.53 12.20 -27.30
C ASP A 263 2.62 13.06 -28.21
N LEU A 264 3.00 13.20 -29.49
CA LEU A 264 2.32 14.03 -30.49
C LEU A 264 1.48 13.20 -31.50
N PHE A 265 1.42 11.88 -31.32
CA PHE A 265 0.59 10.93 -32.06
C PHE A 265 -0.21 10.04 -31.10
#